data_AF-A0ABD0P084-F1
#
_entry.id   AF-A0ABD0P084-F1
#
_cell.length_a   1.000
_cell.length_b   1.000
_cell.length_c   1.000
_cell.angle_alpha   90.00
_cell.angle_beta   90.00
_cell.angle_gamma   90.00
#
_symmetry.space_group_name_H-M   'P 1'
#
loop_
_entity.id
_entity.type
_entity.pdbx_description
1 polymer ?
#
loop_
_entity_poly.entity_id
_entity_poly.type
_entity_poly.pdbx_seq_one_letter_code
_entity_poly.pdbx_strand_id
1 'polypeptide(L)'
;MGSEMELNFTEDLQLTEVMRLRKRQDGERLLLPHESVYRLDFSDQDLSFCRWNVSLQGTGRFTVTGICQLWTPDLTNLMTRQLLEPIGQFWRNAGDPDDSPIKCLEADIQ
;
A
#
# COMPACT_ATOMS: atom_id res chain seq x y z
N MET A 1 19.72 21.64 -5.07
CA MET A 1 19.11 20.58 -5.90
C MET A 1 19.13 19.33 -5.04
N GLY A 2 17.98 18.87 -4.56
CA GLY A 2 17.89 17.63 -3.79
C GLY A 2 18.06 16.43 -4.72
N SER A 3 18.69 15.36 -4.24
CA SER A 3 18.70 14.08 -4.95
C SER A 3 17.34 13.42 -4.79
N GLU A 4 16.72 12.97 -5.88
CA GLU A 4 15.52 12.13 -5.80
C GLU A 4 15.95 10.68 -5.52
N MET A 5 15.21 10.00 -4.64
CA MET A 5 15.35 8.58 -4.37
C MET A 5 14.02 7.90 -4.65
N GLU A 6 14.04 6.83 -5.42
CA GLU A 6 12.87 6.00 -5.70
C GLU A 6 12.90 4.75 -4.83
N LEU A 7 11.80 4.49 -4.12
CA LEU A 7 11.60 3.31 -3.28
C LEU A 7 10.50 2.45 -3.88
N ASN A 8 10.79 1.17 -4.04
CA ASN A 8 9.86 0.21 -4.63
C ASN A 8 9.13 -0.58 -3.56
N PHE A 9 7.81 -0.70 -3.72
CA PHE A 9 7.02 -1.63 -2.92
C PHE A 9 7.36 -3.06 -3.32
N THR A 10 7.83 -3.85 -2.36
CA THR A 10 8.11 -5.28 -2.56
C THR A 10 7.03 -6.10 -1.89
N GLU A 11 6.38 -7.00 -2.64
CA GLU A 11 5.35 -7.88 -2.07
C GLU A 11 5.97 -8.81 -1.03
N ASP A 12 5.37 -8.86 0.16
CA ASP A 12 5.75 -9.79 1.22
C ASP A 12 4.81 -11.00 1.20
N LEU A 13 5.18 -11.98 0.38
CA LEU A 13 4.42 -13.21 0.21
C LEU A 13 4.28 -13.99 1.53
N GLN A 14 5.35 -14.05 2.31
CA GLN A 14 5.36 -14.79 3.57
C GLN A 14 4.39 -14.17 4.58
N LEU A 15 4.46 -12.85 4.78
CA LEU A 15 3.54 -12.16 5.68
C LEU A 15 2.09 -12.21 5.17
N THR A 16 1.90 -12.08 3.87
CA THR A 16 0.57 -12.21 3.23
C THR A 16 -0.05 -13.58 3.52
N GLU A 17 0.71 -14.68 3.37
CA GLU A 17 0.25 -16.03 3.68
C GLU A 17 -0.04 -16.22 5.17
N VAL A 18 0.86 -15.77 6.04
CA VAL A 18 0.67 -15.83 7.50
C VAL A 18 -0.63 -15.14 7.89
N MET A 19 -0.90 -13.93 7.36
CA MET A 19 -2.12 -13.19 7.65
C MET A 19 -3.38 -13.87 7.11
N ARG A 20 -3.32 -14.52 5.94
CA ARG A 20 -4.46 -15.28 5.37
C ARG A 20 -4.84 -16.51 6.21
N LEU A 21 -3.88 -17.11 6.92
CA LEU A 21 -4.11 -18.29 7.75
C LEU A 21 -4.64 -17.95 9.17
N ARG A 22 -4.73 -16.67 9.53
CA ARG A 22 -5.16 -16.25 10.87
C ARG A 22 -6.65 -16.50 11.10
N LYS A 23 -6.98 -16.80 12.35
CA LYS A 23 -8.37 -16.87 12.83
C LYS A 23 -8.74 -15.52 13.42
N ARG A 24 -9.95 -15.06 13.07
CA ARG A 24 -10.48 -13.77 13.52
C ARG A 24 -10.48 -13.66 15.05
N GLN A 25 -9.77 -12.65 15.57
CA GLN A 25 -9.98 -12.12 16.91
C GLN A 25 -10.80 -10.84 16.89
N ASP A 26 -11.30 -10.40 18.04
CA ASP A 26 -12.06 -9.16 18.13
C ASP A 26 -11.18 -7.95 17.75
N GLY A 27 -11.68 -7.09 16.86
CA GLY A 27 -10.95 -5.93 16.33
C GLY A 27 -9.80 -6.24 15.35
N GLU A 28 -9.48 -7.51 15.09
CA GLU A 28 -8.43 -7.91 14.14
C GLU A 28 -8.83 -7.63 12.68
N ARG A 29 -7.86 -7.17 11.89
CA ARG A 29 -7.96 -7.02 10.45
C ARG A 29 -7.42 -8.28 9.75
N LEU A 30 -8.32 -9.05 9.16
CA LEU A 30 -7.97 -10.16 8.27
C LEU A 30 -7.86 -9.68 6.83
N LEU A 31 -6.84 -10.12 6.08
CA LEU A 31 -6.72 -9.79 4.65
C LEU A 31 -7.87 -10.40 3.85
N LEU A 32 -8.40 -9.61 2.91
CA LEU A 32 -9.33 -10.09 1.89
C LEU A 32 -8.55 -10.89 0.83
N PRO A 33 -9.22 -11.76 0.03
CA PRO A 33 -8.53 -12.59 -0.96
C PRO A 33 -7.73 -11.83 -2.03
N HIS A 34 -8.13 -10.58 -2.32
CA HIS A 34 -7.48 -9.71 -3.29
C HIS A 34 -6.48 -8.72 -2.65
N GLU A 35 -6.24 -8.83 -1.34
CA GLU A 35 -5.26 -8.03 -0.63
C GLU A 35 -3.95 -8.81 -0.47
N SER A 36 -2.87 -8.07 -0.58
CA SER A 36 -1.49 -8.50 -0.35
C SER A 36 -0.77 -7.45 0.48
N VAL A 37 0.24 -7.89 1.24
CA VAL A 37 1.09 -7.00 2.02
C VAL A 37 2.30 -6.62 1.19
N TYR A 38 2.65 -5.34 1.20
CA TYR A 38 3.85 -4.81 0.58
C TYR A 38 4.73 -4.15 1.63
N ARG A 39 6.04 -4.29 1.48
CA ARG A 39 7.05 -3.59 2.28
C ARG A 39 7.68 -2.47 1.48
N LEU A 40 8.05 -1.42 2.20
CA LEU A 40 8.82 -0.30 1.69
C LEU A 40 10.00 -0.08 2.63
N ASP A 41 11.20 -0.35 2.15
CA ASP A 41 12.41 -0.29 2.96
C ASP A 41 13.11 1.06 2.74
N PHE A 42 13.14 1.90 3.77
CA PHE A 42 13.79 3.21 3.74
C PHE A 42 15.27 3.07 4.11
N SER A 43 16.18 3.33 3.17
CA SER A 43 17.62 3.35 3.47
C SER A 43 18.10 4.63 4.15
N ASP A 44 17.27 5.68 4.11
CA ASP A 44 17.49 6.98 4.78
C ASP A 44 16.16 7.41 5.43
N GLN A 45 16.25 8.20 6.50
CA GLN A 45 15.09 8.75 7.21
C GLN A 45 14.93 10.26 7.02
N ASP A 46 15.95 10.98 6.55
CA ASP A 46 15.85 12.41 6.25
C ASP A 46 15.32 12.62 4.81
N LEU A 47 14.06 12.22 4.62
CA LEU A 47 13.40 12.21 3.31
C LEU A 47 12.15 13.09 3.33
N SER A 48 11.92 13.78 2.21
CA SER A 48 10.65 14.45 1.92
C SER A 48 9.95 13.69 0.81
N PHE A 49 8.67 13.39 1.01
CA PHE A 49 7.85 12.79 -0.02
C PHE A 49 7.78 13.72 -1.26
N CYS A 50 7.92 13.14 -2.45
CA CYS A 50 7.92 13.90 -3.70
C CYS A 50 6.67 13.58 -4.55
N ARG A 51 6.51 12.31 -4.96
CA ARG A 51 5.40 11.84 -5.76
C ARG A 51 5.25 10.33 -5.67
N TRP A 52 4.04 9.86 -5.95
CA TRP A 52 3.80 8.45 -6.25
C TRP A 52 4.25 8.15 -7.69
N ASN A 53 5.04 7.09 -7.88
CA ASN A 53 5.32 6.53 -9.20
C ASN A 53 4.51 5.24 -9.36
N VAL A 54 3.35 5.34 -9.98
CA VAL A 54 2.37 4.24 -10.05
C VAL A 54 1.97 3.99 -11.50
N SER A 55 1.96 2.71 -11.87
CA SER A 55 1.44 2.21 -13.15
C SER A 55 0.52 1.02 -12.92
N LEU A 56 -0.46 0.84 -13.82
CA LEU A 56 -1.36 -0.31 -13.83
C LEU A 56 -1.32 -0.93 -15.23
N GLN A 57 -1.29 -2.27 -15.30
CA GLN A 57 -1.44 -2.98 -16.56
C GLN A 57 -2.94 -3.20 -16.82
N GLY A 58 -3.46 -2.59 -17.89
CA GLY A 58 -4.89 -2.65 -18.23
C GLY A 58 -5.78 -1.77 -17.36
N THR A 59 -7.08 -2.09 -17.37
CA THR A 59 -8.13 -1.30 -16.70
C THR A 59 -8.42 -1.85 -15.31
N GLY A 60 -8.71 -0.96 -14.36
CA GLY A 60 -8.99 -1.37 -12.98
C GLY A 60 -8.76 -0.28 -11.97
N ARG A 61 -8.89 -0.65 -10.69
CA ARG A 61 -8.63 0.20 -9.54
C ARG A 61 -7.90 -0.61 -8.48
N PHE A 62 -6.95 0.02 -7.82
CA PHE A 62 -6.34 -0.53 -6.62
C PHE A 62 -6.19 0.56 -5.55
N THR A 63 -6.01 0.11 -4.32
CA THR A 63 -5.90 0.96 -3.14
C THR A 63 -4.63 0.61 -2.39
N VAL A 64 -3.93 1.64 -1.90
CA VAL A 64 -2.79 1.52 -0.98
C VAL A 64 -3.23 2.03 0.38
N THR A 65 -3.14 1.17 1.39
CA THR A 65 -3.45 1.52 2.78
C THR A 65 -2.20 1.36 3.61
N GLY A 66 -1.75 2.47 4.21
CA GLY A 66 -0.60 2.44 5.12
C GLY A 66 -0.93 1.66 6.40
N ILE A 67 0.10 1.11 7.03
CA ILE A 67 -0.03 0.45 8.33
C ILE A 67 0.86 1.18 9.34
N CYS A 68 0.34 1.42 10.54
CA CYS A 68 1.07 2.08 11.62
C CYS A 68 2.39 1.36 11.93
N GLN A 69 3.50 2.12 11.97
CA GLN A 69 4.85 1.59 12.23
C GLN A 69 5.01 0.92 13.60
N LEU A 70 4.10 1.18 14.55
CA LEU A 70 4.09 0.52 15.85
C LEU A 70 3.60 -0.94 15.78
N TRP A 71 3.03 -1.36 14.65
CA TRP A 71 2.68 -2.76 14.44
C TRP A 71 3.93 -3.56 14.06
N THR A 72 4.24 -4.58 14.85
CA THR A 72 5.27 -5.57 14.53
C THR A 72 4.58 -6.88 14.13
N PRO A 73 4.68 -7.30 12.85
CA PRO A 73 3.96 -8.48 12.34
C PRO A 73 4.24 -9.79 13.10
N ASP A 74 5.47 -9.94 13.59
CA ASP A 74 5.93 -11.12 14.33
C ASP A 74 5.42 -11.20 15.77
N LEU A 75 5.01 -10.06 16.34
CA LEU A 75 4.63 -9.95 17.75
C LEU A 75 3.12 -9.86 17.97
N THR A 76 2.39 -9.28 17.02
CA THR A 76 0.96 -8.97 17.20
C THR A 76 0.15 -9.13 15.92
N ASN A 77 -1.15 -9.43 16.09
CA ASN A 77 -2.09 -9.40 14.98
C ASN A 77 -2.38 -7.97 14.53
N LEU A 78 -2.59 -7.76 13.22
CA LEU A 78 -2.95 -6.45 12.69
C LEU A 78 -4.36 -6.10 13.13
N MET A 79 -4.55 -4.94 13.72
CA MET A 79 -5.86 -4.44 14.16
C MET A 79 -6.40 -3.43 13.16
N THR A 80 -7.72 -3.35 12.97
CA THR A 80 -8.33 -2.40 12.01
C THR A 80 -7.91 -0.95 12.28
N ARG A 81 -7.77 -0.57 13.56
CA ARG A 81 -7.30 0.76 13.99
C ARG A 81 -5.85 1.10 13.63
N GLN A 82 -5.06 0.11 13.19
CA GLN A 82 -3.67 0.31 12.78
C GLN A 82 -3.55 0.60 11.27
N LEU A 83 -4.65 0.50 10.52
CA LEU A 83 -4.70 1.00 9.15
C LEU A 83 -4.71 2.53 9.19
N LEU A 84 -3.83 3.13 8.40
CA LEU A 84 -3.68 4.58 8.32
C LEU A 84 -4.67 5.15 7.30
N GLU A 85 -5.20 6.32 7.63
CA GLU A 85 -5.99 7.17 6.74
C GLU A 85 -5.21 8.48 6.51
N PRO A 86 -5.32 9.11 5.33
CA PRO A 86 -6.15 8.69 4.19
C PRO A 86 -5.56 7.49 3.41
N ILE A 87 -6.42 6.81 2.65
CA ILE A 87 -6.01 5.73 1.73
C ILE A 87 -5.70 6.26 0.33
N GLY A 88 -4.64 5.76 -0.29
CA GLY A 88 -4.30 6.10 -1.67
C GLY A 88 -5.15 5.29 -2.66
N GLN A 89 -5.95 5.96 -3.48
CA GLN A 89 -6.76 5.30 -4.52
C GLN A 89 -6.23 5.64 -5.92
N PHE A 90 -6.01 4.60 -6.73
CA PHE A 90 -5.47 4.71 -8.08
C PHE A 90 -6.31 3.89 -9.06
N TRP A 91 -6.61 4.43 -10.25
CA TRP A 91 -7.42 3.72 -11.24
C TRP A 91 -7.16 4.11 -12.69
N ARG A 92 -7.60 3.22 -13.60
CA ARG A 92 -7.71 3.44 -15.05
C ARG A 92 -9.07 2.95 -15.53
N ASN A 93 -9.79 3.77 -16.29
CA ASN A 93 -11.13 3.44 -16.78
C ASN A 93 -11.07 2.65 -18.09
N ALA A 94 -12.16 1.96 -18.41
CA ALA A 94 -12.34 1.37 -19.72
C ALA A 94 -12.33 2.46 -20.81
N GLY A 95 -11.37 2.37 -21.73
CA GLY A 95 -11.19 3.34 -22.82
C GLY A 95 -10.04 4.33 -22.61
N ASP A 96 -9.46 4.40 -21.41
CA ASP A 96 -8.21 5.12 -21.20
C ASP A 96 -7.06 4.31 -21.86
N PRO A 97 -6.19 4.93 -22.70
CA PRO A 97 -5.03 4.24 -23.26
C PRO A 97 -4.09 3.67 -22.19
N ASP A 98 -3.38 2.57 -22.48
CA ASP A 98 -2.44 1.98 -21.52
C ASP A 98 -1.28 2.91 -21.14
N ASP A 99 -0.90 3.83 -22.04
CA ASP A 99 0.13 4.85 -21.82
C ASP A 99 -0.39 6.11 -21.11
N SER A 100 -1.69 6.15 -20.77
CA SER A 100 -2.27 7.30 -20.06
C SER A 100 -1.82 7.32 -18.59
N PRO A 101 -1.58 8.52 -18.01
CA PRO A 101 -1.30 8.68 -16.59
C PRO A 101 -2.41 8.05 -15.74
N ILE A 102 -2.01 7.40 -14.64
CA ILE A 102 -2.98 6.81 -13.72
C ILE A 102 -3.78 7.91 -13.02
N LYS A 103 -5.08 7.71 -12.85
CA LYS A 103 -5.95 8.63 -12.12
C LYS A 103 -5.84 8.33 -10.63
N CYS A 104 -5.87 9.36 -9.80
CA CYS A 104 -5.80 9.24 -8.35
C CYS A 104 -6.62 10.33 -7.65
N LEU A 105 -6.94 10.12 -6.37
CA LEU A 105 -7.52 11.15 -5.51
C LEU A 105 -6.38 11.98 -4.90
N GLU A 106 -6.00 13.07 -5.57
CA GLU A 106 -4.82 13.87 -5.22
C GLU A 106 -4.78 14.32 -3.75
N ALA A 107 -5.92 14.67 -3.17
CA ALA A 107 -6.02 15.13 -1.78
C ALA A 107 -5.65 14.05 -0.74
N ASP A 108 -5.82 12.78 -1.09
CA ASP A 108 -5.64 11.63 -0.19
C ASP A 108 -4.25 10.98 -0.33
N ILE A 109 -3.45 11.42 -1.31
CA ILE A 109 -2.14 10.82 -1.63
C ILE A 109 -0.95 11.76 -1.41
N GLN A 110 -1.18 12.92 -0.79
CA GLN A 110 -0.16 13.96 -0.56
C GLN A 110 0.50 13.86 0.82
#